data_AF-A0A840NTU7-F1
#
_entry.id   AF-A0A840NTU7-F1
#
_cell.length_a   1.000
_cell.length_b   1.000
_cell.length_c   1.000
_cell.angle_alpha   90.00
_cell.angle_beta   90.00
_cell.angle_gamma   90.00
#
_symmetry.space_group_name_H-M   'P 1'
#
loop_
_entity.id
_entity.type
_entity.pdbx_description
1 polymer ?
#
loop_
_entity_poly.entity_id
_entity_poly.type
_entity_poly.pdbx_seq_one_letter_code
_entity_poly.pdbx_strand_id
1 'polypeptide(L)'
;MKWLPGGWQRADRSEREWATVPGRVTGKSDATARFGAERGGPGTRVYDKHDRPAEPAAPIGLGPEAQDVDVSAGSFRMLLIGGGLSGFGTVLCAATLANNGSSAGVWIWQLVLGIIFLGFVLSSRGMLNSRGFLLDRSGFYARTLGEVYGVSWNEISAIGIGSLPWIEQKRPVHPERRVALEFYPADPGFGGRHPELDRWRVEEQPSLPGTSSVRYRFHLPPFTRLPRAVERAVQTVAPRKWVGHYRRHLPPVSMPDSTKL
;
A
#
# COMPACT_ATOMS: atom_id res chain seq x y z
N MET A 1 -23.95 12.14 14.90
CA MET A 1 -23.44 11.32 13.77
C MET A 1 -22.23 10.53 14.28
N LYS A 2 -22.28 9.20 14.21
CA LYS A 2 -21.31 8.30 14.84
C LYS A 2 -20.37 7.76 13.74
N TRP A 3 -19.08 8.05 13.87
CA TRP A 3 -18.03 7.61 12.95
C TRP A 3 -17.77 6.11 13.09
N LEU A 4 -17.66 5.39 11.97
CA LEU A 4 -17.20 4.00 11.94
C LEU A 4 -15.71 3.95 11.55
N PRO A 5 -14.89 3.11 12.20
CA PRO A 5 -13.50 2.87 11.80
C PRO A 5 -13.47 1.92 10.61
N GLY A 6 -13.05 2.43 9.45
CA GLY A 6 -12.99 1.67 8.19
C GLY A 6 -13.50 2.48 7.01
N GLY A 7 -12.87 3.63 6.75
CA GLY A 7 -13.26 4.55 5.69
C GLY A 7 -12.97 4.01 4.29
N TRP A 8 -13.94 3.32 3.71
CA TRP A 8 -14.12 3.25 2.27
C TRP A 8 -15.54 3.70 1.96
N GLN A 9 -15.69 4.95 1.54
CA GLN A 9 -16.92 5.43 0.96
C GLN A 9 -16.92 4.95 -0.50
N ARG A 10 -17.65 3.87 -0.79
CA ARG A 10 -17.98 3.55 -2.19
C ARG A 10 -18.70 4.78 -2.74
N ALA A 11 -18.24 5.27 -3.88
CA ALA A 11 -19.01 6.22 -4.67
C ALA A 11 -20.23 5.47 -5.22
N ASP A 12 -21.23 5.26 -4.37
CA ASP A 12 -22.54 4.85 -4.82
C ASP A 12 -23.10 6.00 -5.65
N ARG A 13 -23.15 5.73 -6.95
CA ARG A 13 -23.72 6.54 -8.00
C ARG A 13 -25.18 6.82 -7.64
N SER A 14 -25.45 7.99 -7.07
CA SER A 14 -26.82 8.51 -7.08
C SER A 14 -27.15 8.90 -8.52
N GLU A 15 -27.87 8.01 -9.20
CA GLU A 15 -28.75 8.39 -10.29
C GLU A 15 -29.60 9.58 -9.81
N ARG A 16 -29.33 10.77 -10.35
CA ARG A 16 -30.32 11.84 -10.36
C ARG A 16 -31.05 11.77 -11.69
N GLU A 17 -32.18 11.08 -11.63
CA GLU A 17 -33.32 11.24 -12.51
C GLU A 17 -33.60 12.72 -12.78
N TRP A 18 -33.88 12.99 -14.04
CA TRP A 18 -34.44 14.22 -14.53
C TRP A 18 -35.95 14.24 -14.23
N ALA A 19 -36.40 15.11 -13.31
CA ALA A 19 -37.77 15.61 -13.17
C ALA A 19 -37.72 16.68 -12.06
N THR A 20 -38.32 17.87 -12.11
CA THR A 20 -39.44 18.40 -12.89
C THR A 20 -39.38 19.93 -12.74
N VAL A 21 -39.65 20.66 -13.82
CA VAL A 21 -39.87 22.12 -13.81
C VAL A 21 -41.21 22.42 -13.15
N PRO A 22 -41.33 23.43 -12.26
CA PRO A 22 -42.62 24.07 -12.01
C PRO A 22 -42.67 25.45 -12.67
N GLY A 23 -43.58 25.57 -13.64
CA GLY A 23 -44.71 26.49 -13.53
C GLY A 23 -44.42 27.99 -13.49
N ARG A 24 -44.53 28.60 -14.67
CA ARG A 24 -44.82 30.03 -14.89
C ARG A 24 -46.06 30.45 -14.09
N VAL A 25 -45.93 31.40 -13.16
CA VAL A 25 -47.06 32.16 -12.59
C VAL A 25 -46.83 33.64 -12.85
N THR A 26 -47.66 34.18 -13.74
CA THR A 26 -47.89 35.61 -13.95
C THR A 26 -48.82 36.17 -12.87
N GLY A 27 -48.44 37.24 -12.18
CA GLY A 27 -49.37 37.96 -11.31
C GLY A 27 -48.74 38.93 -10.29
N LYS A 28 -48.50 40.17 -10.75
CA LYS A 28 -48.65 41.49 -10.10
C LYS A 28 -48.58 41.68 -8.56
N SER A 29 -47.87 42.78 -8.23
CA SER A 29 -47.95 43.70 -7.07
C SER A 29 -47.21 43.39 -5.76
N ASP A 30 -46.21 44.24 -5.53
CA ASP A 30 -45.87 44.96 -4.29
C ASP A 30 -45.53 44.18 -3.02
N ALA A 31 -44.22 43.97 -2.82
CA ALA A 31 -43.58 44.11 -1.51
C ALA A 31 -42.06 44.26 -1.67
N THR A 32 -41.57 45.48 -1.51
CA THR A 32 -40.15 45.83 -1.41
C THR A 32 -39.58 45.32 -0.09
N ALA A 33 -39.04 44.10 -0.08
CA ALA A 33 -38.21 43.63 1.03
C ALA A 33 -36.78 44.16 0.86
N ARG A 34 -36.51 45.33 1.45
CA ARG A 34 -35.15 45.81 1.71
C ARG A 34 -34.47 44.82 2.66
N PHE A 35 -33.55 44.02 2.15
CA PHE A 35 -32.64 43.25 3.00
C PHE A 35 -31.62 44.21 3.61
N GLY A 36 -31.81 44.51 4.89
CA GLY A 36 -30.84 45.21 5.71
C GLY A 36 -29.57 44.39 5.82
N ALA A 37 -28.47 45.00 5.39
CA ALA A 37 -27.13 44.58 5.77
C ALA A 37 -26.95 44.88 7.25
N GLU A 38 -26.90 43.85 8.09
CA GLU A 38 -26.20 43.82 9.38
C GLU A 38 -26.54 42.51 10.12
N ARG A 39 -25.66 41.51 10.01
CA ARG A 39 -25.34 40.55 11.08
C ARG A 39 -24.21 39.63 10.64
N GLY A 40 -23.09 39.71 11.38
CA GLY A 40 -21.89 38.92 11.17
C GLY A 40 -22.14 37.43 11.38
N GLY A 41 -22.27 36.71 10.27
CA GLY A 41 -22.02 35.26 10.20
C GLY A 41 -20.52 34.98 9.97
N PRO A 42 -20.04 33.75 10.23
CA PRO A 42 -18.66 33.37 9.98
C PRO A 42 -18.36 33.57 8.49
N GLY A 43 -17.58 34.61 8.22
CA GLY A 43 -17.27 35.03 6.86
C GLY A 43 -16.66 33.89 6.08
N THR A 44 -17.32 33.47 5.01
CA THR A 44 -16.66 32.88 3.84
C THR A 44 -15.60 33.88 3.40
N ARG A 45 -14.36 33.70 3.87
CA ARG A 45 -13.20 34.40 3.34
C ARG A 45 -13.10 34.01 1.88
N VAL A 46 -13.46 34.94 1.01
CA VAL A 46 -13.10 34.88 -0.40
C VAL A 46 -11.60 35.12 -0.42
N TYR A 47 -10.82 34.03 -0.47
CA TYR A 47 -9.39 34.12 -0.67
C TYR A 47 -9.13 34.69 -2.06
N ASP A 48 -8.20 35.64 -2.12
CA ASP A 48 -7.70 36.14 -3.39
C ASP A 48 -7.09 34.97 -4.18
N LYS A 49 -7.20 34.98 -5.52
CA LYS A 49 -6.79 33.84 -6.37
C LYS A 49 -5.33 33.43 -6.16
N HIS A 50 -4.51 34.36 -5.65
CA HIS A 50 -3.09 34.17 -5.37
C HIS A 50 -2.78 33.56 -3.99
N ASP A 51 -3.74 33.52 -3.06
CA ASP A 51 -3.58 33.01 -1.69
C ASP A 51 -4.31 31.68 -1.45
N ARG A 52 -4.73 30.97 -2.51
CA ARG A 52 -5.28 29.62 -2.35
C ARG A 52 -4.18 28.72 -1.77
N PRO A 53 -4.36 28.15 -0.55
CA PRO A 53 -3.53 27.02 -0.12
C PRO A 53 -3.60 25.98 -1.23
N ALA A 54 -2.46 25.37 -1.58
CA ALA A 54 -2.40 24.33 -2.60
C ALA A 54 -3.56 23.36 -2.39
N GLU A 55 -4.48 23.34 -3.35
CA GLU A 55 -5.71 22.56 -3.26
C GLU A 55 -5.29 21.11 -3.01
N PRO A 56 -5.77 20.46 -1.93
CA PRO A 56 -5.36 19.09 -1.64
C PRO A 56 -5.65 18.25 -2.87
N ALA A 57 -4.64 17.49 -3.31
CA ALA A 57 -4.72 16.68 -4.52
C ALA A 57 -6.05 15.94 -4.53
N ALA A 58 -6.86 16.19 -5.57
CA ALA A 58 -8.19 15.60 -5.68
C ALA A 58 -8.09 14.08 -5.43
N PRO A 59 -9.04 13.48 -4.70
CA PRO A 59 -9.03 12.06 -4.43
C PRO A 59 -8.93 11.32 -5.76
N ILE A 60 -7.84 10.57 -5.95
CA ILE A 60 -7.60 9.85 -7.18
C ILE A 60 -8.68 8.78 -7.28
N GLY A 61 -9.67 9.04 -8.14
CA GLY A 61 -10.70 8.06 -8.46
C GLY A 61 -10.06 6.86 -9.13
N LEU A 62 -10.00 5.73 -8.43
CA LEU A 62 -9.62 4.45 -9.02
C LEU A 62 -10.66 4.07 -10.07
N GLY A 63 -10.21 3.67 -11.25
CA GLY A 63 -11.09 3.17 -12.29
C GLY A 63 -11.74 1.84 -11.89
N PRO A 64 -12.84 1.46 -12.56
CA PRO A 64 -13.54 0.20 -12.29
C PRO A 64 -12.69 -1.04 -12.57
N GLU A 65 -11.58 -0.89 -13.29
CA GLU A 65 -10.64 -1.97 -13.66
C GLU A 65 -9.43 -2.04 -12.70
N ALA A 66 -9.46 -1.31 -11.58
CA ALA A 66 -8.36 -1.30 -10.63
C ALA A 66 -8.16 -2.69 -10.01
N GLN A 67 -6.97 -3.24 -10.20
CA GLN A 67 -6.57 -4.51 -9.60
C GLN A 67 -5.90 -4.25 -8.26
N ASP A 68 -6.54 -4.70 -7.17
CA ASP A 68 -5.95 -4.67 -5.83
C ASP A 68 -5.12 -5.94 -5.58
N VAL A 69 -3.83 -5.73 -5.43
CA VAL A 69 -2.86 -6.76 -5.08
C VAL A 69 -2.47 -6.58 -3.62
N ASP A 70 -3.28 -7.16 -2.75
CA ASP A 70 -3.12 -7.08 -1.30
C ASP A 70 -2.05 -8.07 -0.79
N VAL A 71 -1.01 -7.54 -0.15
CA VAL A 71 0.05 -8.36 0.50
C VAL A 71 -0.44 -8.95 1.81
N SER A 72 -1.42 -8.31 2.45
CA SER A 72 -1.88 -8.68 3.79
C SER A 72 -2.76 -9.92 3.79
N ALA A 73 -3.61 -10.13 2.78
CA ALA A 73 -4.55 -11.25 2.72
C ALA A 73 -3.89 -12.64 2.82
N GLY A 74 -2.77 -12.84 2.10
CA GLY A 74 -2.04 -14.11 2.13
C GLY A 74 -1.39 -14.38 3.48
N SER A 75 -0.79 -13.35 4.07
CA SER A 75 -0.18 -13.43 5.39
C SER A 75 -1.25 -13.65 6.46
N PHE A 76 -2.39 -12.96 6.37
CA PHE A 76 -3.51 -13.05 7.30
C PHE A 76 -4.07 -14.47 7.37
N ARG A 77 -4.18 -15.16 6.23
CA ARG A 77 -4.60 -16.57 6.20
C ARG A 77 -3.63 -17.47 6.97
N MET A 78 -2.33 -17.29 6.81
CA MET A 78 -1.32 -18.06 7.58
C MET A 78 -1.41 -17.75 9.07
N LEU A 79 -1.68 -16.50 9.42
CA LEU A 79 -1.88 -16.09 10.81
C LEU A 79 -3.14 -16.70 11.42
N LEU A 80 -4.25 -16.75 10.69
CA LEU A 80 -5.47 -17.40 11.16
C LEU A 80 -5.26 -18.91 11.38
N ILE A 81 -4.57 -19.58 10.47
CA ILE A 81 -4.31 -21.02 10.58
C ILE A 81 -3.33 -21.28 11.74
N GLY A 82 -2.18 -20.62 11.75
CA GLY A 82 -1.14 -20.84 12.76
C GLY A 82 -1.54 -20.33 14.14
N GLY A 83 -2.09 -19.12 14.23
CA GLY A 83 -2.63 -18.54 15.46
C GLY A 83 -3.85 -19.31 15.97
N GLY A 84 -4.76 -19.72 15.09
CA GLY A 84 -5.93 -20.52 15.47
C GLY A 84 -5.54 -21.89 16.05
N LEU A 85 -4.66 -22.63 15.36
CA LEU A 85 -4.20 -23.95 15.83
C LEU A 85 -3.40 -23.86 17.13
N SER A 86 -2.49 -22.89 17.24
CA SER A 86 -1.71 -22.70 18.47
C SER A 86 -2.58 -22.28 19.65
N GLY A 87 -3.46 -21.29 19.46
CA GLY A 87 -4.37 -20.83 20.49
C GLY A 87 -5.35 -21.92 20.96
N PHE A 88 -5.92 -22.67 20.02
CA PHE A 88 -6.78 -23.82 20.35
C PHE A 88 -6.03 -24.89 21.12
N GLY A 89 -4.80 -25.23 20.70
CA GLY A 89 -3.94 -26.17 21.42
C GLY A 89 -3.63 -25.71 22.85
N THR A 90 -3.33 -24.43 23.06
CA THR A 90 -3.13 -23.85 24.40
C THR A 90 -4.36 -24.04 25.28
N VAL A 91 -5.57 -23.81 24.75
CA VAL A 91 -6.84 -23.99 25.47
C VAL A 91 -7.07 -25.47 25.81
N LEU A 92 -6.80 -26.39 24.88
CA LEU A 92 -6.91 -27.83 25.15
C LEU A 92 -5.95 -28.30 26.24
N CYS A 93 -4.71 -27.85 26.24
CA CYS A 93 -3.75 -28.17 27.30
C CYS A 93 -4.23 -27.65 28.66
N ALA A 94 -4.74 -26.41 28.72
CA ALA A 94 -5.29 -25.83 29.94
C ALA A 94 -6.51 -26.61 30.47
N ALA A 95 -7.43 -27.00 29.57
CA ALA A 95 -8.59 -27.83 29.93
C ALA A 95 -8.17 -29.22 30.46
N THR A 96 -7.16 -29.82 29.84
CA THR A 96 -6.62 -31.13 30.27
C THR A 96 -6.01 -31.04 31.66
N LEU A 97 -5.26 -29.97 31.96
CA LEU A 97 -4.69 -29.72 33.30
C LEU A 97 -5.78 -29.52 34.36
N ALA A 98 -6.87 -28.83 34.00
CA ALA A 98 -7.99 -28.62 34.91
C ALA A 98 -8.73 -29.92 35.24
N ASN A 99 -8.84 -30.87 34.31
CA ASN A 99 -9.63 -32.09 34.47
C ASN A 99 -8.83 -33.28 35.04
N ASN A 100 -7.58 -33.46 34.61
CA ASN A 100 -6.80 -34.67 34.91
C ASN A 100 -5.65 -34.42 35.91
N GLY A 101 -5.52 -33.19 36.41
CA GLY A 101 -4.47 -32.79 37.33
C GLY A 101 -3.15 -32.37 36.65
N SER A 102 -2.19 -31.96 37.47
CA SER A 102 -0.92 -31.38 37.01
C SER A 102 0.06 -32.44 36.50
N SER A 103 0.11 -32.64 35.17
CA SER A 103 1.22 -33.34 34.51
C SER A 103 2.22 -32.33 33.97
N ALA A 104 3.50 -32.47 34.35
CA ALA A 104 4.58 -31.59 33.91
C ALA A 104 4.69 -31.50 32.37
N GLY A 105 4.40 -32.59 31.66
CA GLY A 105 4.43 -32.61 30.19
C GLY A 105 3.38 -31.70 29.55
N VAL A 106 2.18 -31.63 30.13
CA VAL A 106 1.10 -30.79 29.59
C VAL A 106 1.40 -29.30 29.82
N TRP A 107 2.01 -28.96 30.96
CA TRP A 107 2.50 -27.60 31.22
C TRP A 107 3.53 -27.12 30.20
N ILE A 108 4.50 -27.97 29.85
CA ILE A 108 5.52 -27.64 28.84
C ILE A 108 4.84 -27.37 27.50
N TRP A 109 3.94 -28.24 27.06
CA TRP A 109 3.21 -28.05 25.81
C TRP A 109 2.33 -26.79 25.82
N GLN A 110 1.66 -26.49 26.94
CA GLN A 110 0.88 -25.27 27.08
C GLN A 110 1.75 -24.02 26.93
N LEU A 111 2.94 -24.00 27.55
CA LEU A 111 3.89 -22.88 27.44
C LEU A 111 4.39 -22.72 26.01
N VAL A 112 4.81 -23.81 25.36
CA VAL A 112 5.30 -23.78 23.97
C VAL A 112 4.21 -23.24 23.04
N LEU A 113 3.00 -23.79 23.10
CA LEU A 113 1.88 -23.35 22.28
C LEU A 113 1.47 -21.90 22.60
N GLY A 114 1.49 -21.52 23.88
CA GLY A 114 1.20 -20.17 24.33
C GLY A 114 2.20 -19.14 23.82
N ILE A 115 3.50 -19.46 23.82
CA ILE A 115 4.56 -18.59 23.26
C ILE A 115 4.38 -18.46 21.74
N ILE A 116 4.12 -19.55 21.04
CA ILE A 116 3.86 -19.54 19.59
C ILE A 116 2.64 -18.67 19.28
N PHE A 117 1.54 -18.87 20.02
CA PHE A 117 0.31 -18.08 19.88
C PHE A 117 0.56 -16.60 20.11
N LEU A 118 1.28 -16.25 21.18
CA LEU A 118 1.64 -14.87 21.49
C LEU A 118 2.50 -14.25 20.38
N GLY A 119 3.44 -15.02 19.81
CA GLY A 119 4.22 -14.63 18.65
C GLY A 119 3.35 -14.28 17.44
N PHE A 120 2.29 -15.06 17.17
CA PHE A 120 1.31 -14.76 16.13
C PHE A 120 0.50 -13.48 16.45
N VAL A 121 0.04 -13.31 17.69
CA VAL A 121 -0.71 -12.11 18.11
C VAL A 121 0.15 -10.85 17.93
N LEU A 122 1.41 -10.87 18.36
CA LEU A 122 2.31 -9.72 18.20
C LEU A 122 2.62 -9.45 16.73
N SER A 123 2.80 -10.50 15.92
CA SER A 123 3.06 -10.38 14.49
C SER A 123 1.85 -9.87 13.70
N SER A 124 0.62 -10.08 14.20
CA SER A 124 -0.63 -9.63 13.56
C SER A 124 -0.68 -8.12 13.36
N ARG A 125 -0.15 -7.33 14.31
CA ARG A 125 -0.14 -5.86 14.24
C ARG A 125 0.63 -5.35 13.03
N GLY A 126 1.76 -5.99 12.70
CA GLY A 126 2.56 -5.62 11.53
C GLY A 126 1.88 -5.92 10.19
N MET A 127 0.96 -6.89 10.17
CA MET A 127 0.25 -7.33 8.97
C MET A 127 -1.05 -6.57 8.71
N LEU A 128 -1.67 -6.01 9.76
CA LEU A 128 -2.84 -5.13 9.64
C LEU A 128 -2.49 -3.76 9.04
N ASN A 129 -1.19 -3.42 9.00
CA ASN A 129 -0.71 -2.30 8.22
C ASN A 129 -0.88 -2.66 6.74
N SER A 130 -2.01 -2.24 6.15
CA SER A 130 -2.39 -2.52 4.76
C SER A 130 -1.22 -2.16 3.82
N ARG A 131 -0.48 -3.19 3.40
CA ARG A 131 0.60 -3.12 2.43
C ARG A 131 0.08 -3.79 1.18
N GLY A 132 0.19 -3.10 0.06
CA GLY A 132 -0.46 -3.53 -1.17
C GLY A 132 -0.04 -2.69 -2.34
N PHE A 133 -0.46 -3.13 -3.52
CA PHE A 133 -0.36 -2.35 -4.74
C PHE A 133 -1.74 -2.30 -5.37
N LEU A 134 -2.17 -1.10 -5.76
CA LEU A 134 -3.29 -0.96 -6.68
C LEU A 134 -2.70 -0.66 -8.05
N LEU A 135 -3.18 -1.34 -9.08
CA LEU A 135 -2.78 -1.11 -10.46
C LEU A 135 -4.02 -0.83 -11.29
N ASP A 136 -4.03 0.30 -11.97
CA ASP A 136 -5.10 0.69 -12.88
C ASP A 136 -4.51 1.34 -14.14
N ARG A 137 -5.29 1.52 -15.20
CA ARG A 137 -4.85 2.07 -16.49
C ARG A 137 -4.20 3.45 -16.38
N SER A 138 -4.50 4.20 -15.32
CA SER A 138 -3.90 5.51 -15.04
C SER A 138 -2.49 5.40 -14.44
N GLY A 139 -2.21 4.39 -13.62
CA GLY A 139 -0.98 4.34 -12.87
C GLY A 139 -0.80 3.16 -11.92
N PHE A 140 0.34 3.20 -11.25
CA PHE A 140 0.75 2.30 -10.18
C PHE A 140 0.59 3.01 -8.84
N TYR A 141 -0.05 2.37 -7.88
CA TYR A 141 -0.26 2.95 -6.56
C TYR A 141 0.30 2.02 -5.48
N ALA A 142 1.27 2.51 -4.71
CA ALA A 142 1.80 1.80 -3.55
C ALA A 142 0.98 2.15 -2.31
N ARG A 143 0.38 1.14 -1.66
CA ARG A 143 -0.35 1.29 -0.39
C ARG A 143 0.54 0.89 0.77
N THR A 144 0.67 1.75 1.77
CA THR A 144 1.38 1.43 3.02
C THR A 144 0.90 2.31 4.15
N LEU A 145 0.71 1.72 5.33
CA LEU A 145 0.34 2.43 6.57
C LEU A 145 -0.91 3.34 6.43
N GLY A 146 -1.85 2.96 5.58
CA GLY A 146 -3.07 3.75 5.31
C GLY A 146 -2.89 4.86 4.29
N GLU A 147 -1.66 5.11 3.82
CA GLU A 147 -1.38 6.06 2.74
C GLU A 147 -1.28 5.33 1.40
N VAL A 148 -1.67 6.02 0.33
CA VAL A 148 -1.61 5.53 -1.04
C VAL A 148 -0.84 6.55 -1.87
N TYR A 149 0.26 6.11 -2.46
CA TYR A 149 1.09 6.96 -3.31
C TYR A 149 0.95 6.49 -4.75
N GLY A 150 0.36 7.35 -5.58
CA GLY A 150 0.10 7.09 -6.98
C GLY A 150 1.19 7.63 -7.87
N VAL A 151 1.58 6.82 -8.86
CA VAL A 151 2.55 7.17 -9.89
C VAL A 151 1.92 6.87 -11.24
N SER A 152 1.89 7.87 -12.13
CA SER A 152 1.37 7.67 -13.48
C SER A 152 2.26 6.70 -14.29
N TRP A 153 1.65 5.87 -15.14
CA TRP A 153 2.43 5.00 -16.04
C TRP A 153 3.32 5.76 -17.01
N ASN A 154 3.01 7.05 -17.28
CA ASN A 154 3.85 7.90 -18.13
C ASN A 154 5.15 8.30 -17.43
N GLU A 155 5.17 8.31 -16.11
CA GLU A 155 6.35 8.65 -15.29
C GLU A 155 7.23 7.44 -15.02
N ILE A 156 6.78 6.23 -15.37
CA ILE A 156 7.51 4.98 -15.23
C ILE A 156 8.04 4.59 -16.62
N SER A 157 9.36 4.46 -16.78
CA SER A 157 9.94 3.92 -18.02
C SER A 157 9.75 2.41 -18.10
N ALA A 158 10.06 1.71 -17.01
CA ALA A 158 10.05 0.26 -16.91
C ALA A 158 9.66 -0.20 -15.50
N ILE A 159 9.04 -1.38 -15.41
CA ILE A 159 8.71 -2.05 -14.15
C ILE A 159 8.92 -3.56 -14.28
N GLY A 160 9.53 -4.17 -13.28
CA GLY A 160 9.86 -5.60 -13.30
C GLY A 160 10.06 -6.18 -11.91
N ILE A 161 10.29 -7.49 -11.85
CA ILE A 161 10.56 -8.18 -10.59
C ILE A 161 12.03 -8.59 -10.56
N GLY A 162 12.77 -7.99 -9.64
CA GLY A 162 14.16 -8.31 -9.38
C GLY A 162 14.30 -9.41 -8.34
N SER A 163 15.13 -10.41 -8.63
CA SER A 163 15.45 -11.52 -7.71
C SER A 163 16.94 -11.55 -7.34
N LEU A 164 17.25 -11.76 -6.06
CA LEU A 164 18.61 -12.06 -5.57
C LEU A 164 18.72 -13.56 -5.26
N PRO A 165 19.88 -14.18 -5.51
CA PRO A 165 20.12 -15.56 -5.13
C PRO A 165 20.17 -15.72 -3.60
N TRP A 166 20.13 -16.97 -3.13
CA TRP A 166 20.18 -17.28 -1.70
C TRP A 166 21.52 -16.89 -1.06
N ILE A 167 22.60 -17.03 -1.84
CA ILE A 167 23.96 -16.67 -1.48
C ILE A 167 24.51 -15.82 -2.62
N GLU A 168 25.03 -14.64 -2.29
CA GLU A 168 25.70 -13.76 -3.24
C GLU A 168 26.98 -13.22 -2.60
N GLN A 169 28.08 -13.16 -3.36
CA GLN A 169 29.38 -12.70 -2.86
C GLN A 169 29.81 -13.35 -1.52
N LYS A 170 29.58 -14.67 -1.40
CA LYS A 170 29.84 -15.48 -0.18
C LYS A 170 29.04 -15.06 1.07
N ARG A 171 27.95 -14.29 0.92
CA ARG A 171 27.08 -13.85 2.02
C ARG A 171 25.66 -14.38 1.84
N PRO A 172 25.00 -14.86 2.92
CA PRO A 172 23.59 -15.24 2.85
C PRO A 172 22.72 -13.99 2.66
N VAL A 173 21.79 -14.04 1.71
CA VAL A 173 20.84 -12.96 1.46
C VAL A 173 19.58 -13.18 2.29
N HIS A 174 19.18 -12.16 3.05
CA HIS A 174 17.97 -12.18 3.87
C HIS A 174 16.74 -12.49 2.99
N PRO A 175 15.87 -13.45 3.36
CA PRO A 175 14.73 -13.88 2.54
C PRO A 175 13.86 -12.73 2.02
N GLU A 176 13.54 -11.75 2.87
CA GLU A 176 12.72 -10.59 2.50
C GLU A 176 13.35 -9.71 1.43
N ARG A 177 14.68 -9.71 1.32
CA ARG A 177 15.38 -8.91 0.31
C ARG A 177 15.44 -9.61 -1.04
N ARG A 178 15.12 -10.91 -1.10
CA ARG A 178 15.36 -11.72 -2.30
C ARG A 178 14.49 -11.32 -3.47
N VAL A 179 13.22 -11.01 -3.25
CA VAL A 179 12.31 -10.61 -4.33
C VAL A 179 11.86 -9.19 -4.09
N ALA A 180 11.88 -8.37 -5.13
CA ALA A 180 11.33 -7.02 -5.08
C ALA A 180 10.68 -6.64 -6.41
N LEU A 181 9.58 -5.89 -6.32
CA LEU A 181 9.07 -5.10 -7.42
C LEU A 181 9.94 -3.86 -7.53
N GLU A 182 10.46 -3.60 -8.72
CA GLU A 182 11.27 -2.42 -8.99
C GLU A 182 10.68 -1.68 -10.18
N PHE A 183 10.53 -0.37 -10.05
CA PHE A 183 10.22 0.49 -11.18
C PHE A 183 11.31 1.54 -11.38
N TYR A 184 11.47 1.92 -12.64
CA TYR A 184 12.45 2.88 -13.12
C TYR A 184 11.71 4.14 -13.57
N PRO A 185 12.08 5.32 -13.06
CA PRO A 185 11.51 6.58 -13.53
C PRO A 185 11.77 6.81 -15.03
N ALA A 186 10.89 7.55 -15.67
CA ALA A 186 11.05 8.00 -17.06
C ALA A 186 12.00 9.21 -17.17
N ASP A 187 12.11 10.02 -16.11
CA ASP A 187 12.91 11.24 -16.09
C ASP A 187 13.58 11.46 -14.71
N PRO A 188 14.68 12.23 -14.65
CA PRO A 188 15.41 12.47 -13.41
C PRO A 188 14.65 13.38 -12.41
N GLY A 189 13.63 14.12 -12.85
CA GLY A 189 12.82 15.00 -11.98
C GLY A 189 11.81 14.26 -11.12
N PHE A 190 11.67 12.95 -11.31
CA PHE A 190 10.71 12.11 -10.62
C PHE A 190 10.79 12.21 -9.09
N GLY A 191 12.00 12.15 -8.51
CA GLY A 191 12.17 12.22 -7.05
C GLY A 191 11.68 13.53 -6.45
N GLY A 192 11.81 14.63 -7.20
CA GLY A 192 11.29 15.94 -6.75
C GLY A 192 9.76 16.03 -6.79
N ARG A 193 9.10 15.27 -7.68
CA ARG A 193 7.63 15.19 -7.76
C ARG A 193 7.02 14.22 -6.75
N HIS A 194 7.79 13.19 -6.36
CA HIS A 194 7.36 12.13 -5.46
C HIS A 194 8.31 11.96 -4.26
N PRO A 195 8.54 13.00 -3.44
CA PRO A 195 9.43 12.91 -2.27
C PRO A 195 8.98 11.83 -1.27
N GLU A 196 7.70 11.52 -1.21
CA GLU A 196 7.13 10.45 -0.38
C GLU A 196 7.65 9.05 -0.74
N LEU A 197 8.14 8.87 -1.98
CA LEU A 197 8.68 7.61 -2.45
C LEU A 197 10.18 7.44 -2.13
N ASP A 198 10.87 8.50 -1.67
CA ASP A 198 12.34 8.48 -1.47
C ASP A 198 12.80 7.39 -0.51
N ARG A 199 11.96 6.98 0.44
CA ARG A 199 12.26 5.86 1.35
C ARG A 199 12.46 4.50 0.65
N TRP A 200 11.98 4.37 -0.58
CA TRP A 200 12.19 3.20 -1.42
C TRP A 200 13.17 3.45 -2.57
N ARG A 201 13.70 4.67 -2.68
CA ARG A 201 14.67 5.03 -3.69
C ARG A 201 15.97 4.26 -3.45
N VAL A 202 16.49 3.68 -4.52
CA VAL A 202 17.76 2.97 -4.55
C VAL A 202 18.54 3.49 -5.74
N GLU A 203 19.78 3.90 -5.49
CA GLU A 203 20.72 4.33 -6.51
C GLU A 203 21.84 3.30 -6.63
N GLU A 204 21.78 2.50 -7.68
CA GLU A 204 22.67 1.37 -7.91
C GLU A 204 22.94 1.25 -9.42
N GLN A 205 23.94 0.46 -9.80
CA GLN A 205 24.17 0.18 -11.21
C GLN A 205 22.91 -0.46 -11.85
N PRO A 206 22.48 -0.01 -13.04
CA PRO A 206 21.30 -0.54 -13.70
C PRO A 206 21.45 -2.05 -13.91
N SER A 207 20.46 -2.83 -13.45
CA SER A 207 20.42 -4.27 -13.71
C SER A 207 19.91 -4.61 -15.11
N LEU A 208 19.32 -3.63 -15.81
CA LEU A 208 18.76 -3.77 -17.14
C LEU A 208 19.40 -2.75 -18.10
N PRO A 209 19.76 -3.15 -19.32
CA PRO A 209 20.28 -2.22 -20.33
C PRO A 209 19.29 -1.07 -20.62
N GLY A 210 19.80 0.16 -20.70
CA GLY A 210 18.99 1.33 -21.05
C GLY A 210 18.04 1.84 -19.95
N THR A 211 18.17 1.33 -18.72
CA THR A 211 17.39 1.82 -17.57
C THR A 211 18.20 2.79 -16.70
N SER A 212 17.50 3.64 -15.95
CA SER A 212 18.12 4.58 -15.00
C SER A 212 18.84 3.84 -13.85
N SER A 213 19.91 4.43 -13.32
CA SER A 213 20.56 3.97 -12.09
C SER A 213 19.69 4.20 -10.85
N VAL A 214 18.76 5.17 -10.92
CA VAL A 214 17.77 5.43 -9.88
C VAL A 214 16.55 4.56 -10.14
N ARG A 215 16.14 3.82 -9.12
CA ARG A 215 14.96 2.95 -9.13
C ARG A 215 14.28 2.94 -7.77
N TYR A 216 13.01 2.56 -7.75
CA TYR A 216 12.22 2.44 -6.53
C TYR A 216 11.92 0.98 -6.26
N ARG A 217 12.29 0.50 -5.06
CA ARG A 217 12.32 -0.93 -4.72
C ARG A 217 11.31 -1.26 -3.62
N PHE A 218 10.32 -2.08 -3.95
CA PHE A 218 9.33 -2.60 -3.02
C PHE A 218 9.56 -4.09 -2.79
N HIS A 219 10.02 -4.45 -1.60
CA HIS A 219 10.27 -5.84 -1.24
C HIS A 219 8.97 -6.67 -1.22
N LEU A 220 9.03 -7.83 -1.86
CA LEU A 220 7.92 -8.77 -1.95
C LEU A 220 8.26 -10.02 -1.12
N PRO A 221 7.28 -10.61 -0.40
CA PRO A 221 7.50 -11.86 0.30
C PRO A 221 7.81 -13.01 -0.70
N PRO A 222 8.97 -13.68 -0.60
CA PRO A 222 9.47 -14.58 -1.65
C PRO A 222 8.66 -15.86 -1.83
N PHE A 223 7.94 -16.31 -0.81
CA PHE A 223 7.19 -17.58 -0.81
C PHE A 223 5.68 -17.40 -1.04
N THR A 224 5.26 -16.22 -1.47
CA THR A 224 3.85 -15.92 -1.70
C THR A 224 3.51 -15.94 -3.19
N ARG A 225 2.21 -16.00 -3.52
CA ARG A 225 1.73 -15.81 -4.90
C ARG A 225 1.82 -14.36 -5.37
N LEU A 226 2.24 -13.44 -4.50
CA LEU A 226 2.25 -12.01 -4.73
C LEU A 226 3.08 -11.60 -5.96
N PRO A 227 4.32 -12.08 -6.16
CA PRO A 227 5.10 -11.71 -7.35
C PRO A 227 4.35 -12.04 -8.65
N ARG A 228 3.72 -13.22 -8.73
CA ARG A 228 2.91 -13.64 -9.88
C ARG A 228 1.59 -12.87 -10.02
N ALA A 229 1.05 -12.35 -8.92
CA ALA A 229 -0.17 -11.53 -8.94
C ALA A 229 0.14 -10.13 -9.47
N VAL A 230 1.23 -9.52 -8.97
CA VAL A 230 1.75 -8.23 -9.46
C VAL A 230 2.10 -8.33 -10.94
N GLU A 231 2.85 -9.37 -11.35
CA GLU A 231 3.18 -9.58 -12.76
C GLU A 231 1.94 -9.61 -13.65
N ARG A 232 0.93 -10.41 -13.30
CA ARG A 232 -0.33 -10.49 -14.07
C ARG A 232 -1.06 -9.15 -14.10
N ALA A 233 -1.08 -8.42 -13.00
CA ALA A 233 -1.72 -7.11 -12.94
C ALA A 233 -1.03 -6.10 -13.84
N VAL A 234 0.31 -6.01 -13.77
CA VAL A 234 1.10 -5.12 -14.64
C VAL A 234 0.93 -5.52 -16.10
N GLN A 235 1.01 -6.81 -16.44
CA GLN A 235 0.84 -7.29 -17.81
C GLN A 235 -0.57 -7.01 -18.36
N THR A 236 -1.59 -7.01 -17.52
CA THR A 236 -2.97 -6.69 -17.92
C THR A 236 -3.13 -5.19 -18.20
N VAL A 237 -2.57 -4.36 -17.32
CA VAL A 237 -2.83 -2.91 -17.30
C VAL A 237 -1.83 -2.12 -18.15
N ALA A 238 -0.54 -2.49 -18.10
CA ALA A 238 0.56 -1.78 -18.74
C ALA A 238 1.62 -2.75 -19.31
N PRO A 239 1.26 -3.65 -20.26
CA PRO A 239 2.16 -4.70 -20.75
C PRO A 239 3.46 -4.15 -21.36
N ARG A 240 3.42 -2.96 -21.98
CA ARG A 240 4.60 -2.32 -22.58
C ARG A 240 5.63 -1.83 -21.57
N LYS A 241 5.23 -1.66 -20.31
CA LYS A 241 6.12 -1.23 -19.22
C LYS A 241 6.78 -2.42 -18.53
N TRP A 242 6.23 -3.62 -18.71
CA TRP A 242 6.71 -4.84 -18.07
C TRP A 242 8.02 -5.32 -18.72
N VAL A 243 9.09 -5.39 -17.93
CA VAL A 243 10.41 -5.89 -18.39
C VAL A 243 10.69 -7.34 -18.00
N GLY A 244 9.74 -8.00 -17.33
CA GLY A 244 9.92 -9.39 -16.89
C GLY A 244 10.57 -9.53 -15.53
N HIS A 245 10.97 -10.77 -15.26
CA HIS A 245 11.79 -11.13 -14.10
C HIS A 245 13.25 -11.03 -14.48
N TYR A 246 14.06 -10.42 -13.62
CA TYR A 246 15.50 -10.33 -13.83
C TYR A 246 16.27 -10.64 -12.55
N ARG A 247 17.54 -10.97 -12.74
CA ARG A 247 18.46 -11.22 -11.64
C ARG A 247 19.12 -9.90 -11.23
N ARG A 248 19.08 -9.64 -9.94
CA ARG A 248 19.80 -8.53 -9.31
C ARG A 248 21.14 -9.02 -8.80
N HIS A 249 22.02 -8.06 -8.57
CA HIS A 249 23.29 -8.29 -7.93
C HIS A 249 23.41 -7.37 -6.73
N LEU A 250 23.92 -7.91 -5.62
CA LEU A 250 24.39 -7.07 -4.52
C LEU A 250 25.45 -6.09 -5.05
N PRO A 251 25.47 -4.84 -4.55
CA PRO A 251 26.57 -3.94 -4.84
C PRO A 251 27.90 -4.61 -4.47
N PRO A 252 28.97 -4.37 -5.23
CA PRO A 252 30.28 -4.90 -4.88
C PRO A 252 30.65 -4.42 -3.49
N VAL A 253 31.24 -5.31 -2.69
CA VAL A 253 31.85 -4.91 -1.43
C VAL A 253 32.95 -3.90 -1.77
N SER A 254 32.73 -2.62 -1.46
CA SER A 254 33.80 -1.63 -1.49
C SER A 254 34.87 -2.12 -0.52
N MET A 255 35.96 -2.68 -1.06
CA MET A 255 37.18 -2.84 -0.29
C MET A 255 37.57 -1.44 0.21
N PRO A 256 37.88 -1.25 1.51
CA PRO A 256 38.39 0.03 1.96
C PRO A 256 39.61 0.40 1.10
N ASP A 257 39.61 1.62 0.56
CA ASP A 257 40.71 2.16 -0.24
C ASP A 257 42.04 1.93 0.48
N SER A 258 42.84 0.97 0.01
CA SER A 258 44.16 0.67 0.53
C SER A 258 45.22 1.67 0.04
N THR A 259 44.80 2.76 -0.59
CA THR A 259 45.63 3.86 -1.12
C THR A 259 45.80 5.03 -0.15
N LYS A 260 45.41 4.86 1.12
CA LYS A 260 45.82 5.74 2.23
C LYS A 260 46.79 5.02 3.16
N LEU A 261 48.00 4.76 2.67
CA LEU A 261 49.18 4.49 3.49
C LEU A 261 50.35 5.32 2.94
#